data_AF-A0A950J0E1-F1
#
_entry.id   AF-A0A950J0E1-F1
#
_cell.length_a   1.000
_cell.length_b   1.000
_cell.length_c   1.000
_cell.angle_alpha   90.00
_cell.angle_beta   90.00
_cell.angle_gamma   90.00
#
_symmetry.space_group_name_H-M   'P 1'
#
loop_
_entity.id
_entity.type
_entity.pdbx_description
1 polymer ?
#
loop_
_entity_poly.entity_id
_entity_poly.type
_entity_poly.pdbx_seq_one_letter_code
_entity_poly.pdbx_strand_id
1 'polypeptide(L)'
;MKRAMFCVAAITLMFVVIVTTTNSSTRGPRMWHGCQIGIPERDFYDTDITNAPVERNSRVRIASVVAAMNAQDRLRAPNSVLPSQGFGDDRGLYPINIATSATPYVTVLPSVSWHRRVPSPAPYSGAFYIERGTDAHYFVVQAKTAPACQDFEYYQAAPVARAETPQLTAYAGQVLNTKTLDRVAHDGSPTVVGVNYLPSAITAEELDSASAGVPIRHVLNYVSQSYDMCACFVYPAVPAVVDEYNKGAARNTYALSPHDRQLPQGARLRLHAGYTDRTASVACRVVLDALKHYGMFFRDNGSAYDDSNVINTLNYPNSTRSSSADLRCLHNLRFTDFDVVKFAGPIEAPPS
;
A
#
# COMPACT_ATOMS: atom_id res chain seq x y z
N MET A 1 4.37 -84.88 -36.15
CA MET A 1 5.04 -83.72 -35.53
C MET A 1 4.98 -82.54 -36.48
N LYS A 2 4.06 -81.58 -36.27
CA LYS A 2 4.01 -80.30 -37.00
C LYS A 2 3.94 -79.20 -35.94
N ARG A 3 4.98 -78.37 -35.84
CA ARG A 3 5.03 -77.22 -34.93
C ARG A 3 4.58 -75.98 -35.70
N ALA A 4 3.53 -75.34 -35.21
CA ALA A 4 3.09 -74.02 -35.66
C ALA A 4 4.00 -72.96 -35.02
N MET A 5 4.51 -72.05 -35.84
CA MET A 5 5.39 -70.95 -35.45
C MET A 5 4.53 -69.69 -35.32
N PHE A 6 4.34 -69.20 -34.10
CA PHE A 6 3.68 -67.92 -33.83
C PHE A 6 4.73 -66.80 -33.88
N CYS A 7 4.58 -65.87 -34.82
CA CYS A 7 5.28 -64.58 -34.79
C CYS A 7 4.50 -63.61 -33.90
N VAL A 8 5.12 -63.15 -32.81
CA VAL A 8 4.62 -62.04 -31.99
C VAL A 8 5.34 -60.77 -32.46
N ALA A 9 4.60 -59.84 -33.06
CA ALA A 9 5.10 -58.51 -33.39
C ALA A 9 5.09 -57.64 -32.11
N ALA A 10 6.26 -57.20 -31.67
CA ALA A 10 6.40 -56.26 -30.57
C ALA A 10 6.10 -54.84 -31.07
N ILE A 11 5.00 -54.24 -30.58
CA ILE A 11 4.68 -52.82 -30.80
C ILE A 11 5.37 -52.02 -29.70
N THR A 12 6.42 -51.27 -30.05
CA THR A 12 7.10 -50.35 -29.14
C THR A 12 6.33 -49.04 -29.09
N LEU A 13 5.65 -48.76 -27.98
CA LEU A 13 4.94 -47.50 -27.74
C LEU A 13 5.96 -46.42 -27.31
N MET A 14 6.29 -45.48 -28.20
CA MET A 14 7.08 -44.30 -27.84
C MET A 14 6.20 -43.31 -27.08
N PHE A 15 6.45 -43.15 -25.78
CA PHE A 15 5.93 -42.02 -25.01
C PHE A 15 6.75 -40.77 -25.34
N VAL A 16 6.14 -39.83 -26.06
CA VAL A 16 6.69 -38.47 -26.22
C VAL A 16 6.39 -37.72 -24.92
N VAL A 17 7.40 -37.62 -24.05
CA VAL A 17 7.35 -36.75 -22.87
C VAL A 17 7.57 -35.32 -23.36
N ILE A 18 6.48 -34.57 -23.53
CA ILE A 18 6.53 -33.12 -23.74
C ILE A 18 6.94 -32.51 -22.40
N VAL A 19 8.23 -32.25 -22.22
CA VAL A 19 8.73 -31.41 -21.14
C VAL A 19 8.32 -29.97 -21.49
N THR A 20 7.21 -29.50 -20.94
CA THR A 20 6.88 -28.08 -20.94
C THR A 20 7.89 -27.39 -20.04
N THR A 21 8.94 -26.81 -20.63
CA THR A 21 9.79 -25.84 -19.95
C THR A 21 8.93 -24.64 -19.62
N THR A 22 8.41 -24.57 -18.39
CA THR A 22 7.89 -23.32 -17.85
C THR A 22 9.07 -22.37 -17.79
N ASN A 23 9.16 -21.46 -18.76
CA ASN A 23 10.02 -20.30 -18.63
C ASN A 23 9.53 -19.55 -17.40
N SER A 24 10.16 -19.80 -16.25
CA SER A 24 10.19 -18.89 -15.13
C SER A 24 10.84 -17.62 -15.68
N SER A 25 10.01 -16.70 -16.18
CA SER A 25 10.42 -15.32 -16.39
C SER A 25 10.92 -14.84 -15.03
N THR A 26 12.23 -14.77 -14.87
CA THR A 26 12.84 -14.20 -13.67
C THR A 26 12.40 -12.75 -13.61
N ARG A 27 11.58 -12.47 -12.60
CA ARG A 27 11.00 -11.16 -12.33
C ARG A 27 12.12 -10.12 -12.25
N GLY A 28 12.15 -9.17 -13.18
CA GLY A 28 13.00 -8.00 -13.05
C GLY A 28 12.55 -7.19 -11.82
N PRO A 29 13.47 -6.55 -11.09
CA PRO A 29 13.11 -5.67 -9.98
C PRO A 29 12.22 -4.53 -10.49
N ARG A 30 11.21 -4.14 -9.70
CA ARG A 30 10.45 -2.91 -9.94
C ARG A 30 11.39 -1.73 -9.75
N MET A 31 11.44 -0.85 -10.75
CA MET A 31 12.33 0.32 -10.78
C MET A 31 11.51 1.59 -10.86
N TRP A 32 12.00 2.64 -10.19
CA TRP A 32 11.41 3.97 -10.23
C TRP A 32 12.53 4.99 -10.08
N HIS A 33 12.73 5.83 -11.09
CA HIS A 33 13.84 6.79 -11.15
C HIS A 33 15.23 6.20 -10.81
N GLY A 34 15.50 4.97 -11.25
CA GLY A 34 16.77 4.27 -10.97
C GLY A 34 16.85 3.62 -9.58
N CYS A 35 15.87 3.85 -8.71
CA CYS A 35 15.70 3.14 -7.45
C CYS A 35 14.98 1.82 -7.70
N GLN A 36 15.56 0.71 -7.24
CA GLN A 36 14.81 -0.51 -7.07
C GLN A 36 13.82 -0.29 -5.92
N ILE A 37 12.54 -0.35 -6.23
CA ILE A 37 11.46 -0.36 -5.25
C ILE A 37 10.96 -1.80 -5.20
N GLY A 38 11.56 -2.58 -4.32
CA GLY A 38 11.25 -3.99 -4.20
C GLY A 38 10.64 -4.26 -2.85
N ILE A 39 9.44 -4.83 -2.86
CA ILE A 39 9.07 -5.74 -1.78
C ILE A 39 9.90 -7.01 -1.99
N PRO A 40 10.69 -7.46 -0.99
CA PRO A 40 11.43 -8.71 -1.11
C PRO A 40 10.50 -9.85 -1.53
N GLU A 41 10.95 -10.72 -2.42
CA GLU A 41 10.12 -11.84 -2.87
C GLU A 41 9.66 -12.66 -1.65
N ARG A 42 8.37 -13.04 -1.66
CA ARG A 42 7.72 -13.79 -0.56
C ARG A 42 7.58 -13.02 0.75
N ASP A 43 7.81 -11.72 0.75
CA ASP A 43 7.36 -10.88 1.84
C ASP A 43 5.83 -10.74 1.80
N PHE A 44 5.22 -10.35 2.93
CA PHE A 44 3.79 -10.10 3.08
C PHE A 44 3.22 -9.28 1.92
N TYR A 45 3.90 -8.20 1.53
CA TYR A 45 3.41 -7.27 0.51
C TYR A 45 3.48 -7.82 -0.93
N ASP A 46 4.15 -8.96 -1.15
CA ASP A 46 4.29 -9.64 -2.46
C ASP A 46 3.66 -11.05 -2.45
N THR A 47 3.02 -11.42 -1.34
CA THR A 47 2.38 -12.74 -1.22
C THR A 47 1.09 -12.78 -2.04
N ASP A 48 0.96 -13.76 -2.93
CA ASP A 48 -0.31 -14.05 -3.61
C ASP A 48 -1.33 -14.63 -2.62
N ILE A 49 -2.48 -13.97 -2.48
CA ILE A 49 -3.59 -14.27 -1.57
C ILE A 49 -4.83 -14.81 -2.30
N THR A 50 -4.75 -15.15 -3.58
CA THR A 50 -5.86 -15.69 -4.38
C THR A 50 -6.54 -16.86 -3.67
N ASN A 51 -5.74 -17.73 -3.06
CA ASN A 51 -6.23 -18.91 -2.34
C ASN A 51 -6.20 -18.77 -0.81
N ALA A 52 -5.92 -17.56 -0.30
CA ALA A 52 -5.95 -17.33 1.15
C ALA A 52 -7.38 -17.57 1.68
N PRO A 53 -7.52 -18.21 2.86
CA PRO A 53 -8.83 -18.40 3.47
C PRO A 53 -9.45 -17.05 3.83
N VAL A 54 -10.77 -16.95 3.69
CA VAL A 54 -11.53 -15.76 4.11
C VAL A 54 -11.61 -15.72 5.63
N GLU A 55 -11.48 -14.53 6.21
CA GLU A 55 -11.65 -14.30 7.65
C GLU A 55 -13.10 -14.58 8.05
N ARG A 56 -13.32 -15.22 9.20
CA ARG A 56 -14.64 -15.66 9.66
C ARG A 56 -15.64 -14.49 9.73
N ASN A 57 -15.19 -13.33 10.17
CA ASN A 57 -16.01 -12.13 10.31
C ASN A 57 -15.84 -11.14 9.14
N SER A 58 -15.29 -11.57 8.00
CA SER A 58 -15.05 -10.72 6.82
C SER A 58 -16.24 -9.81 6.49
N ARG A 59 -17.44 -10.37 6.35
CA ARG A 59 -18.66 -9.59 6.05
C ARG A 59 -19.01 -8.55 7.10
N VAL A 60 -18.80 -8.87 8.38
CA VAL A 60 -19.09 -7.95 9.49
C VAL A 60 -18.10 -6.79 9.49
N ARG A 61 -16.81 -7.07 9.28
CA ARG A 61 -15.75 -6.04 9.18
C ARG A 61 -15.92 -5.15 7.96
N ILE A 62 -16.28 -5.72 6.81
CA ILE A 62 -16.62 -4.93 5.61
C ILE A 62 -17.84 -4.05 5.87
N ALA A 63 -18.87 -4.58 6.54
CA ALA A 63 -20.05 -3.80 6.88
C ALA A 63 -19.74 -2.67 7.87
N SER A 64 -18.80 -2.85 8.79
CA SER A 64 -18.35 -1.78 9.69
C SER A 64 -17.74 -0.64 8.87
N VAL A 65 -16.80 -0.95 7.98
CA VAL A 65 -16.13 0.07 7.14
C VAL A 65 -17.15 0.86 6.32
N VAL A 66 -18.13 0.18 5.72
CA VAL A 66 -19.22 0.83 5.00
C VAL A 66 -20.09 1.71 5.92
N ALA A 67 -20.39 1.23 7.13
CA ALA A 67 -21.13 1.96 8.15
C ALA A 67 -20.30 3.08 8.83
N ALA A 68 -19.00 3.16 8.57
CA ALA A 68 -18.12 4.24 8.98
C ALA A 68 -18.13 5.42 8.03
N MET A 69 -18.33 5.14 6.73
CA MET A 69 -18.23 6.13 5.67
C MET A 69 -19.08 7.35 6.01
N ASN A 70 -18.52 8.55 5.91
CA ASN A 70 -19.26 9.78 6.20
C ASN A 70 -20.52 9.89 5.31
N ALA A 71 -21.50 10.68 5.75
CA ALA A 71 -22.77 10.80 5.03
C ALA A 71 -22.61 11.34 3.59
N GLN A 72 -21.59 12.18 3.33
CA GLN A 72 -21.34 12.72 1.99
C GLN A 72 -20.81 11.65 1.03
N ASP A 73 -19.88 10.81 1.47
CA ASP A 73 -19.37 9.68 0.69
C ASP A 73 -20.45 8.64 0.44
N ARG A 74 -21.32 8.37 1.42
CA ARG A 74 -22.49 7.50 1.20
C ARG A 74 -23.45 8.04 0.16
N LEU A 75 -23.63 9.36 0.08
CA LEU A 75 -24.53 9.99 -0.88
C LEU A 75 -23.93 10.06 -2.29
N ARG A 76 -22.62 10.35 -2.40
CA ARG A 76 -21.97 10.58 -3.69
C ARG A 76 -21.37 9.33 -4.32
N ALA A 77 -20.88 8.39 -3.50
CA ALA A 77 -20.25 7.15 -3.96
C ALA A 77 -20.54 6.01 -2.95
N PRO A 78 -21.81 5.56 -2.84
CA PRO A 78 -22.23 4.60 -1.80
C PRO A 78 -21.37 3.34 -1.84
N ASN A 79 -20.77 3.01 -0.69
CA ASN A 79 -19.92 1.84 -0.46
C ASN A 79 -18.66 1.78 -1.33
N SER A 80 -18.29 2.89 -1.98
CA SER A 80 -17.12 2.96 -2.85
C SER A 80 -15.82 2.75 -2.07
N VAL A 81 -14.91 1.97 -2.64
CA VAL A 81 -13.52 1.85 -2.13
C VAL A 81 -12.70 3.09 -2.43
N LEU A 82 -13.24 4.03 -3.23
CA LEU A 82 -12.68 5.34 -3.54
C LEU A 82 -13.54 6.48 -2.99
N PRO A 83 -12.99 7.61 -2.53
CA PRO A 83 -13.78 8.78 -2.19
C PRO A 83 -14.55 9.27 -3.41
N SER A 84 -15.67 9.92 -3.13
CA SER A 84 -16.52 10.53 -4.14
C SER A 84 -15.88 11.69 -4.91
N GLN A 85 -14.78 12.23 -4.38
CA GLN A 85 -14.02 13.35 -4.94
C GLN A 85 -13.08 12.94 -6.09
N GLY A 86 -12.99 11.64 -6.43
CA GLY A 86 -12.09 11.19 -7.51
C GLY A 86 -10.85 10.49 -7.00
N PHE A 87 -10.17 9.76 -7.89
CA PHE A 87 -8.72 9.57 -7.83
C PHE A 87 -8.07 10.94 -7.96
N GLY A 88 -7.97 11.63 -6.83
CA GLY A 88 -7.80 13.05 -6.86
C GLY A 88 -8.98 13.81 -7.45
N ASP A 89 -9.25 14.92 -6.78
CA ASP A 89 -9.34 16.17 -7.52
C ASP A 89 -8.03 16.36 -8.34
N ASP A 90 -7.78 17.53 -8.90
CA ASP A 90 -6.55 17.78 -9.64
C ASP A 90 -5.24 17.59 -8.80
N ARG A 91 -5.34 17.07 -7.55
CA ARG A 91 -4.32 16.94 -6.51
C ARG A 91 -4.22 15.56 -5.82
N GLY A 92 -5.07 14.55 -6.07
CA GLY A 92 -5.04 13.26 -5.32
C GLY A 92 -3.94 12.28 -5.74
N LEU A 93 -2.75 12.83 -5.83
CA LEU A 93 -1.52 12.12 -6.10
C LEU A 93 -0.50 12.67 -5.10
N TYR A 94 -0.01 11.83 -4.19
CA TYR A 94 0.97 12.29 -3.21
C TYR A 94 2.30 12.51 -3.94
N PRO A 95 2.78 13.75 -4.04
CA PRO A 95 4.02 14.00 -4.74
C PRO A 95 5.18 13.50 -3.88
N ILE A 96 5.96 12.60 -4.44
CA ILE A 96 7.22 12.18 -3.83
C ILE A 96 8.33 13.08 -4.36
N ASN A 97 9.05 13.73 -3.45
CA ASN A 97 10.23 14.51 -3.80
C ASN A 97 11.37 13.58 -4.19
N ILE A 98 12.17 13.97 -5.18
CA ILE A 98 13.38 13.23 -5.56
C ILE A 98 14.59 14.03 -5.11
N ALA A 99 15.32 13.48 -4.15
CA ALA A 99 16.61 14.01 -3.74
C ALA A 99 17.73 13.41 -4.59
N THR A 100 18.75 14.24 -4.84
CA THR A 100 19.97 13.86 -5.53
C THR A 100 21.16 13.93 -4.57
N SER A 101 22.35 13.59 -5.06
CA SER A 101 23.59 13.77 -4.30
C SER A 101 23.87 15.23 -3.92
N ALA A 102 23.28 16.20 -4.61
CA ALA A 102 23.42 17.64 -4.35
C ALA A 102 22.36 18.19 -3.37
N THR A 103 21.30 17.43 -3.07
CA THR A 103 20.27 17.85 -2.12
C THR A 103 20.87 17.89 -0.71
N PRO A 104 20.85 19.04 0.00
CA PRO A 104 21.39 19.12 1.33
C PRO A 104 20.54 18.32 2.32
N TYR A 105 21.19 17.84 3.36
CA TYR A 105 20.51 17.25 4.50
C TYR A 105 20.28 18.32 5.56
N VAL A 106 19.09 18.32 6.14
CA VAL A 106 18.71 19.22 7.23
C VAL A 106 18.36 18.42 8.47
N THR A 107 18.57 19.03 9.63
CA THR A 107 18.11 18.45 10.89
C THR A 107 16.59 18.42 10.92
N VAL A 108 16.03 17.27 11.29
CA VAL A 108 14.62 17.11 11.64
C VAL A 108 14.51 17.07 13.16
N LEU A 109 13.64 17.93 13.71
CA LEU A 109 13.35 18.03 15.13
C LEU A 109 11.99 17.39 15.42
N PRO A 110 11.82 16.65 16.53
CA PRO A 110 10.52 16.14 16.91
C PRO A 110 9.58 17.29 17.31
N SER A 111 8.36 17.32 16.78
CA SER A 111 7.34 18.32 17.11
C SER A 111 6.77 18.14 18.51
N VAL A 112 6.93 16.96 19.12
CA VAL A 112 6.43 16.64 20.46
C VAL A 112 7.49 15.92 21.30
N SER A 113 7.52 16.19 22.60
CA SER A 113 8.58 15.73 23.52
C SER A 113 8.56 14.23 23.85
N TRP A 114 7.39 13.60 23.66
CA TRP A 114 7.18 12.18 23.95
C TRP A 114 7.49 11.29 22.74
N HIS A 115 7.75 11.88 21.57
CA HIS A 115 8.06 11.17 20.34
C HIS A 115 9.54 11.34 19.99
N ARG A 116 10.39 10.43 20.50
CA ARG A 116 11.85 10.64 20.53
C ARG A 116 12.60 10.13 19.30
N ARG A 117 11.91 9.51 18.34
CA ARG A 117 12.54 8.78 17.23
C ARG A 117 12.10 9.26 15.84
N VAL A 118 11.99 10.57 15.67
CA VAL A 118 11.87 11.14 14.32
C VAL A 118 13.25 11.02 13.63
N PRO A 119 13.36 10.31 12.49
CA PRO A 119 14.63 10.14 11.81
C PRO A 119 15.25 11.47 11.37
N SER A 120 16.54 11.64 11.62
CA SER A 120 17.28 12.86 11.32
C SER A 120 18.75 12.50 11.04
N PRO A 121 19.41 13.16 10.08
CA PRO A 121 18.89 14.23 9.20
C PRO A 121 18.11 13.69 7.98
N ALA A 122 17.40 14.58 7.27
CA ALA A 122 16.64 14.25 6.05
C ALA A 122 17.08 15.12 4.85
N PRO A 123 17.05 14.62 3.60
CA PRO A 123 17.24 15.47 2.43
C PRO A 123 16.14 16.52 2.37
N TYR A 124 16.48 17.79 2.12
CA TYR A 124 15.49 18.86 1.99
C TYR A 124 15.93 19.94 1.00
N SER A 125 14.94 20.55 0.35
CA SER A 125 15.10 21.75 -0.47
C SER A 125 13.85 22.60 -0.28
N GLY A 126 13.98 23.93 -0.31
CA GLY A 126 12.82 24.83 -0.25
C GLY A 126 11.84 24.67 -1.43
N ALA A 127 12.26 23.97 -2.50
CA ALA A 127 11.40 23.61 -3.62
C ALA A 127 10.67 22.27 -3.44
N PHE A 128 11.03 21.47 -2.43
CA PHE A 128 10.36 20.20 -2.19
C PHE A 128 8.95 20.44 -1.64
N TYR A 129 8.01 19.64 -2.10
CA TYR A 129 6.63 19.69 -1.68
C TYR A 129 6.48 19.08 -0.30
N ILE A 130 5.79 19.81 0.57
CA ILE A 130 5.17 19.29 1.80
C ILE A 130 3.68 19.53 1.62
N GLU A 131 2.88 18.52 1.93
CA GLU A 131 1.43 18.62 1.84
C GLU A 131 0.91 19.80 2.67
N ARG A 132 -0.18 20.40 2.21
CA ARG A 132 -0.80 21.53 2.90
C ARG A 132 -1.79 21.01 3.94
N GLY A 133 -2.15 21.86 4.90
CA GLY A 133 -3.14 21.51 5.91
C GLY A 133 -2.50 20.84 7.12
N THR A 134 -3.26 20.00 7.79
CA THR A 134 -2.89 19.43 9.10
C THR A 134 -2.21 18.07 9.01
N ASP A 135 -2.30 17.38 7.88
CA ASP A 135 -1.61 16.10 7.64
C ASP A 135 -0.14 16.37 7.31
N ALA A 136 0.10 17.30 6.38
CA ALA A 136 1.41 17.84 6.03
C ALA A 136 2.47 16.74 5.84
N HIS A 137 2.10 15.69 5.08
CA HIS A 137 3.05 14.64 4.74
C HIS A 137 4.21 15.18 3.90
N TYR A 138 5.39 14.65 4.20
CA TYR A 138 6.61 14.94 3.47
C TYR A 138 7.29 13.63 3.07
N PHE A 139 7.20 13.32 1.76
CA PHE A 139 7.83 12.15 1.16
C PHE A 139 9.05 12.56 0.36
N VAL A 140 10.18 11.90 0.57
CA VAL A 140 11.37 12.11 -0.25
C VAL A 140 12.12 10.81 -0.47
N VAL A 141 12.50 10.55 -1.72
CA VAL A 141 13.37 9.44 -2.08
C VAL A 141 14.75 9.98 -2.44
N GLN A 142 15.76 9.47 -1.76
CA GLN A 142 17.15 9.77 -2.05
C GLN A 142 17.73 8.76 -3.04
N ALA A 143 17.96 9.21 -4.27
CA ALA A 143 18.49 8.39 -5.36
C ALA A 143 20.02 8.22 -5.34
N LYS A 144 20.72 8.82 -4.36
CA LYS A 144 22.20 8.83 -4.27
C LYS A 144 22.86 7.44 -4.28
N THR A 145 22.17 6.40 -3.82
CA THR A 145 22.70 5.03 -3.68
C THR A 145 22.00 4.01 -4.59
N ALA A 146 21.44 4.47 -5.72
CA ALA A 146 20.82 3.62 -6.72
C ALA A 146 21.69 2.36 -7.04
N PRO A 147 21.09 1.16 -7.08
CA PRO A 147 19.65 0.90 -7.06
C PRO A 147 19.02 0.84 -5.65
N ALA A 148 19.79 0.88 -4.56
CA ALA A 148 19.26 0.83 -3.20
C ALA A 148 19.04 2.25 -2.65
N CYS A 149 17.85 2.81 -2.84
CA CYS A 149 17.54 4.16 -2.42
C CYS A 149 17.04 4.20 -0.97
N GLN A 150 17.07 5.39 -0.37
CA GLN A 150 16.41 5.64 0.89
C GLN A 150 15.09 6.36 0.62
N ASP A 151 14.00 5.81 1.15
CA ASP A 151 12.67 6.41 1.13
C ASP A 151 12.37 6.97 2.52
N PHE A 152 12.05 8.25 2.57
CA PHE A 152 11.75 8.99 3.78
C PHE A 152 10.29 9.41 3.74
N GLU A 153 9.61 9.23 4.85
CA GLU A 153 8.25 9.68 5.06
C GLU A 153 8.14 10.35 6.41
N TYR A 154 7.54 11.53 6.44
CA TYR A 154 7.26 12.27 7.67
C TYR A 154 5.81 12.73 7.69
N TYR A 155 5.22 12.77 8.89
CA TYR A 155 3.88 13.27 9.17
C TYR A 155 3.95 14.56 10.00
N GLN A 156 3.08 15.52 9.68
CA GLN A 156 3.11 16.89 10.19
C GLN A 156 4.48 17.55 10.07
N ALA A 157 5.09 17.39 8.89
CA ALA A 157 6.36 18.02 8.60
C ALA A 157 6.18 19.52 8.38
N ALA A 158 7.08 20.34 8.93
CA ALA A 158 7.06 21.78 8.70
C ALA A 158 8.48 22.36 8.72
N PRO A 159 8.80 23.34 7.86
CA PRO A 159 10.02 24.12 8.00
C PRO A 159 10.02 24.92 9.31
N VAL A 160 11.16 24.93 10.02
CA VAL A 160 11.32 25.77 11.21
C VAL A 160 11.45 27.23 10.77
N ALA A 161 10.47 28.04 11.13
CA ALA A 161 10.50 29.47 10.85
C ALA A 161 11.67 30.15 11.58
N ARG A 162 12.43 30.98 10.85
CA ARG A 162 13.55 31.80 11.38
C ARG A 162 14.73 31.01 11.96
N ALA A 163 14.90 29.74 11.61
CA ALA A 163 16.12 29.02 11.92
C ALA A 163 17.31 29.64 11.17
N GLU A 164 18.47 29.74 11.83
CA GLU A 164 19.72 30.25 11.22
C GLU A 164 20.19 29.38 10.06
N THR A 165 19.87 28.08 10.12
CA THR A 165 20.08 27.10 9.05
C THR A 165 18.76 26.40 8.74
N PRO A 166 18.51 25.94 7.49
CA PRO A 166 17.32 25.17 7.16
C PRO A 166 17.13 23.97 8.08
N GLN A 167 15.95 23.84 8.66
CA GLN A 167 15.54 22.78 9.59
C GLN A 167 14.08 22.41 9.33
N LEU A 168 13.73 21.17 9.66
CA LEU A 168 12.37 20.68 9.67
C LEU A 168 11.95 20.31 11.10
N THR A 169 10.66 20.43 11.40
CA THR A 169 10.01 19.67 12.47
C THR A 169 9.17 18.57 11.85
N ALA A 170 8.97 17.45 12.56
CA ALA A 170 7.95 16.46 12.20
C ALA A 170 7.37 15.81 13.45
N TYR A 171 6.10 15.41 13.38
CA TYR A 171 5.45 14.67 14.47
C TYR A 171 5.92 13.22 14.49
N ALA A 172 5.92 12.57 13.33
CA ALA A 172 6.39 11.20 13.11
C ALA A 172 7.23 11.11 11.84
N GLY A 173 8.05 10.06 11.72
CA GLY A 173 8.79 9.80 10.49
C GLY A 173 9.47 8.44 10.43
N GLN A 174 9.73 7.97 9.22
CA GLN A 174 10.37 6.70 8.94
C GLN A 174 11.32 6.81 7.74
N VAL A 175 12.42 6.05 7.80
CA VAL A 175 13.34 5.88 6.67
C VAL A 175 13.47 4.40 6.37
N LEU A 176 13.31 4.06 5.10
CA LEU A 176 13.42 2.70 4.60
C LEU A 176 14.43 2.61 3.48
N ASN A 177 15.08 1.46 3.37
CA ASN A 177 15.77 1.08 2.15
C ASN A 177 14.74 0.53 1.17
N THR A 178 14.61 1.14 -0.02
CA THR A 178 13.58 0.76 -1.01
C THR A 178 13.74 -0.65 -1.57
N LYS A 179 14.91 -1.27 -1.40
CA LYS A 179 15.21 -2.62 -1.89
C LYS A 179 14.93 -3.71 -0.86
N THR A 180 15.29 -3.47 0.41
CA THR A 180 15.19 -4.46 1.48
C THR A 180 13.94 -4.29 2.33
N LEU A 181 13.35 -3.09 2.33
CA LEU A 181 12.25 -2.69 3.20
C LEU A 181 12.54 -3.07 4.66
N ASP A 182 13.76 -2.79 5.13
CA ASP A 182 14.19 -3.08 6.50
C ASP A 182 13.27 -2.37 7.49
N ARG A 183 12.20 -3.07 7.91
CA ARG A 183 11.16 -2.52 8.77
C ARG A 183 11.79 -2.31 10.13
N VAL A 184 12.07 -1.05 10.43
CA VAL A 184 12.56 -0.72 11.75
C VAL A 184 11.36 -0.81 12.69
N ALA A 185 11.35 -1.81 13.56
CA ALA A 185 10.28 -2.05 14.52
C ALA A 185 10.29 -0.98 15.62
N HIS A 186 9.94 0.26 15.29
CA HIS A 186 10.15 1.39 16.20
C HIS A 186 8.93 2.31 16.30
N ASP A 187 8.81 2.82 17.52
CA ASP A 187 8.21 4.09 17.89
C ASP A 187 8.46 5.16 16.80
N GLY A 188 7.36 5.70 16.28
CA GLY A 188 7.36 6.89 15.47
C GLY A 188 7.27 6.79 13.97
N SER A 189 6.87 5.64 13.44
CA SER A 189 6.43 5.50 12.06
C SER A 189 5.17 6.36 11.78
N PRO A 190 5.09 7.06 10.64
CA PRO A 190 3.87 7.73 10.20
C PRO A 190 2.80 6.75 9.68
N THR A 191 3.09 5.45 9.65
CA THR A 191 2.23 4.40 9.09
C THR A 191 2.09 3.26 10.07
N VAL A 192 0.89 2.70 10.26
CA VAL A 192 0.66 1.65 11.27
C VAL A 192 1.26 0.29 10.88
N VAL A 193 1.66 0.13 9.63
CA VAL A 193 2.21 -1.12 9.04
C VAL A 193 3.72 -1.15 8.89
N GLY A 194 4.42 -0.07 9.27
CA GLY A 194 5.87 0.01 9.22
C GLY A 194 6.47 -0.03 7.81
N VAL A 195 5.69 0.32 6.78
CA VAL A 195 6.18 0.60 5.42
C VAL A 195 5.74 1.97 4.96
N ASN A 196 6.68 2.70 4.36
CA ASN A 196 6.41 3.99 3.75
C ASN A 196 5.40 3.86 2.58
N TYR A 197 4.96 4.99 2.04
CA TYR A 197 3.95 5.05 0.99
C TYR A 197 4.41 4.38 -0.34
N LEU A 198 5.66 4.60 -0.74
CA LEU A 198 6.19 4.26 -2.06
C LEU A 198 6.17 2.76 -2.43
N PRO A 199 6.56 1.81 -1.54
CA PRO A 199 6.66 0.40 -1.90
C PRO A 199 5.34 -0.25 -2.34
N SER A 200 4.21 0.29 -1.89
CA SER A 200 2.86 -0.24 -2.11
C SER A 200 1.92 0.71 -2.86
N ALA A 201 2.43 1.85 -3.32
CA ALA A 201 1.70 2.74 -4.20
C ALA A 201 1.94 2.38 -5.67
N ILE A 202 0.94 2.61 -6.53
CA ILE A 202 1.08 2.39 -7.97
C ILE A 202 1.83 3.58 -8.58
N THR A 203 2.94 3.35 -9.29
CA THR A 203 3.67 4.45 -9.96
C THR A 203 3.17 4.71 -11.37
N ALA A 204 3.48 5.88 -11.92
CA ALA A 204 3.18 6.20 -13.32
C ALA A 204 3.86 5.20 -14.28
N GLU A 205 5.09 4.79 -14.01
CA GLU A 205 5.83 3.80 -14.79
C GLU A 205 5.17 2.42 -14.78
N GLU A 206 4.53 2.06 -13.65
CA GLU A 206 3.74 0.84 -13.58
C GLU A 206 2.43 0.95 -14.35
N LEU A 207 1.76 2.10 -14.34
CA LEU A 207 0.58 2.32 -15.18
C LEU A 207 0.92 2.28 -16.68
N ASP A 208 2.09 2.79 -17.05
CA ASP A 208 2.62 2.74 -18.41
C ASP A 208 2.90 1.29 -18.83
N SER A 209 3.57 0.54 -17.94
CA SER A 209 3.84 -0.88 -18.15
C SER A 209 2.55 -1.71 -18.16
N ALA A 210 1.58 -1.36 -17.30
CA ALA A 210 0.27 -1.99 -17.24
C ALA A 210 -0.54 -1.78 -18.51
N SER A 211 -0.42 -0.61 -19.14
CA SER A 211 -1.01 -0.34 -20.45
C SER A 211 -0.42 -1.23 -21.56
N ALA A 212 0.80 -1.73 -21.37
CA ALA A 212 1.44 -2.76 -22.20
C ALA A 212 1.20 -4.20 -21.72
N GLY A 213 0.34 -4.41 -20.71
CA GLY A 213 -0.02 -5.72 -20.17
C GLY A 213 0.94 -6.29 -19.13
N VAL A 214 1.88 -5.49 -18.62
CA VAL A 214 2.76 -5.92 -17.52
C VAL A 214 1.95 -5.88 -16.20
N PRO A 215 1.85 -7.00 -15.45
CA PRO A 215 1.05 -7.05 -14.25
C PRO A 215 1.70 -6.28 -13.09
N ILE A 216 0.87 -5.65 -12.25
CA ILE A 216 1.27 -5.16 -10.92
C ILE A 216 1.31 -6.36 -9.97
N ARG A 217 2.43 -6.53 -9.28
CA ARG A 217 2.73 -7.72 -8.46
C ARG A 217 2.98 -7.39 -7.01
N HIS A 218 2.21 -6.48 -6.45
CA HIS A 218 2.31 -6.15 -5.03
C HIS A 218 0.95 -5.74 -4.48
N VAL A 219 0.83 -5.82 -3.17
CA VAL A 219 -0.35 -5.31 -2.46
C VAL A 219 -0.42 -3.79 -2.58
N LEU A 220 -1.63 -3.26 -2.61
CA LEU A 220 -1.91 -1.83 -2.68
C LEU A 220 -2.18 -1.25 -1.27
N ASN A 221 -1.89 0.04 -1.08
CA ASN A 221 -2.29 0.72 0.15
C ASN A 221 -3.79 1.02 0.17
N TYR A 222 -4.40 0.86 1.33
CA TYR A 222 -5.74 1.35 1.67
C TYR A 222 -5.66 2.21 2.93
N VAL A 223 -6.20 3.43 2.85
CA VAL A 223 -6.34 4.36 3.98
C VAL A 223 -7.81 4.37 4.42
N SER A 224 -8.10 4.07 5.68
CA SER A 224 -9.47 4.04 6.20
C SER A 224 -9.88 5.37 6.86
N GLN A 225 -11.19 5.60 7.05
CA GLN A 225 -11.66 6.75 7.86
C GLN A 225 -11.41 6.49 9.35
N SER A 226 -10.92 7.51 10.06
CA SER A 226 -10.49 7.35 11.45
C SER A 226 -11.56 6.80 12.42
N TYR A 227 -12.84 6.96 12.13
CA TYR A 227 -13.93 6.74 13.10
C TYR A 227 -14.44 5.29 13.24
N ASP A 228 -13.87 4.29 12.56
CA ASP A 228 -14.35 2.88 12.65
C ASP A 228 -13.26 1.82 12.74
N MET A 229 -12.02 2.21 12.98
CA MET A 229 -11.01 1.21 13.31
C MET A 229 -11.19 0.72 14.74
N CYS A 230 -10.87 -0.54 14.97
CA CYS A 230 -10.50 -0.92 16.32
C CYS A 230 -9.13 -0.32 16.65
N ALA A 231 -8.91 -0.01 17.91
CA ALA A 231 -7.57 0.08 18.47
C ALA A 231 -6.99 -1.34 18.57
N CYS A 232 -6.82 -2.02 17.42
CA CYS A 232 -6.26 -3.36 17.33
C CYS A 232 -5.59 -3.55 15.98
N PHE A 233 -4.61 -4.44 15.95
CA PHE A 233 -3.74 -4.61 14.79
C PHE A 233 -3.45 -6.09 14.53
N VAL A 234 -3.08 -6.35 13.28
CA VAL A 234 -2.61 -7.64 12.80
C VAL A 234 -1.37 -7.40 11.95
N TYR A 235 -0.43 -8.35 11.96
CA TYR A 235 0.75 -8.28 11.12
C TYR A 235 0.37 -7.93 9.66
N PRO A 236 1.05 -6.96 9.02
CA PRO A 236 2.34 -6.35 9.39
C PRO A 236 2.26 -5.15 10.33
N ALA A 237 1.07 -4.74 10.79
CA ALA A 237 0.97 -3.68 11.78
C ALA A 237 1.55 -4.11 13.13
N VAL A 238 2.25 -3.18 13.80
CA VAL A 238 3.02 -3.46 15.02
C VAL A 238 2.56 -2.61 16.22
N PRO A 239 2.45 -3.19 17.43
CA PRO A 239 1.85 -2.55 18.59
C PRO A 239 2.47 -1.20 18.96
N ALA A 240 3.80 -1.10 18.85
CA ALA A 240 4.56 0.09 19.26
C ALA A 240 4.16 1.34 18.45
N VAL A 241 3.83 1.16 17.17
CA VAL A 241 3.35 2.25 16.32
C VAL A 241 1.89 2.57 16.63
N VAL A 242 1.07 1.55 16.87
CA VAL A 242 -0.36 1.71 17.14
C VAL A 242 -0.63 2.37 18.51
N ASP A 243 0.15 2.05 19.54
CA ASP A 243 0.06 2.70 20.86
C ASP A 243 0.39 4.20 20.79
N GLU A 244 1.42 4.58 20.04
CA GLU A 244 1.78 5.99 19.85
C GLU A 244 0.77 6.74 18.99
N TYR A 245 0.30 6.10 17.91
CA TYR A 245 -0.77 6.61 17.08
C TYR A 245 -2.05 6.82 17.89
N ASN A 246 -2.39 5.89 18.79
CA ASN A 246 -3.56 5.97 19.66
C ASN A 246 -3.41 6.96 20.82
N LYS A 247 -2.20 7.25 21.31
CA LYS A 247 -1.97 8.34 22.28
C LYS A 247 -2.28 9.72 21.70
N GLY A 248 -2.03 9.92 20.41
CA GLY A 248 -2.49 11.10 19.65
C GLY A 248 -3.98 11.05 19.30
N ALA A 249 -4.50 9.87 18.96
CA ALA A 249 -5.90 9.63 18.59
C ALA A 249 -6.85 9.41 19.78
N ALA A 250 -6.39 9.60 21.04
CA ALA A 250 -7.11 9.35 22.30
C ALA A 250 -8.41 10.16 22.51
N ARG A 251 -8.89 10.87 21.47
CA ARG A 251 -10.20 11.52 21.42
C ARG A 251 -11.20 10.83 20.50
N ASN A 252 -10.83 9.69 19.90
CA ASN A 252 -11.74 8.96 19.04
C ASN A 252 -12.58 8.00 19.89
N THR A 253 -13.73 8.50 20.36
CA THR A 253 -14.72 7.78 21.19
C THR A 253 -15.33 6.53 20.54
N TYR A 254 -14.89 6.16 19.33
CA TYR A 254 -15.40 5.03 18.55
C TYR A 254 -14.59 3.74 18.71
N ALA A 255 -13.49 3.75 19.48
CA ALA A 255 -12.78 2.54 19.94
C ALA A 255 -13.60 1.67 20.92
N LEU A 256 -14.89 1.96 21.12
CA LEU A 256 -15.81 1.26 22.01
C LEU A 256 -16.59 0.13 21.32
N SER A 257 -16.44 -0.03 20.00
CA SER A 257 -17.04 -1.17 19.30
C SER A 257 -16.24 -2.45 19.56
N PRO A 258 -16.89 -3.60 19.75
CA PRO A 258 -16.22 -4.88 19.92
C PRO A 258 -15.19 -5.16 18.80
N HIS A 259 -13.96 -5.54 19.16
CA HIS A 259 -12.85 -5.83 18.24
C HIS A 259 -13.17 -6.91 17.17
N ASP A 260 -14.19 -7.73 17.42
CA ASP A 260 -14.66 -8.76 16.49
C ASP A 260 -15.43 -8.20 15.29
N ARG A 261 -15.81 -6.91 15.32
CA ARG A 261 -16.61 -6.26 14.26
C ARG A 261 -15.86 -5.23 13.42
N GLN A 262 -14.83 -4.59 13.95
CA GLN A 262 -14.10 -3.52 13.24
C GLN A 262 -12.94 -4.07 12.42
N LEU A 263 -12.49 -3.37 11.38
CA LEU A 263 -11.31 -3.79 10.62
C LEU A 263 -10.01 -3.48 11.40
N PRO A 264 -9.13 -4.47 11.66
CA PRO A 264 -7.86 -4.20 12.33
C PRO A 264 -6.86 -3.53 11.39
N GLN A 265 -6.00 -2.68 11.95
CA GLN A 265 -4.88 -2.11 11.23
C GLN A 265 -3.96 -3.24 10.72
N GLY A 266 -3.45 -3.11 9.49
CA GLY A 266 -2.71 -4.17 8.81
C GLY A 266 -3.58 -5.26 8.16
N ALA A 267 -4.92 -5.24 8.34
CA ALA A 267 -5.81 -6.18 7.67
C ALA A 267 -5.69 -6.07 6.15
N ARG A 268 -5.82 -7.22 5.48
CA ARG A 268 -5.72 -7.31 4.02
C ARG A 268 -7.07 -7.67 3.41
N LEU A 269 -7.46 -6.91 2.39
CA LEU A 269 -8.70 -7.05 1.64
C LEU A 269 -8.37 -7.56 0.24
N ARG A 270 -9.08 -8.60 -0.19
CA ARG A 270 -8.93 -9.22 -1.51
C ARG A 270 -10.18 -9.01 -2.34
N LEU A 271 -10.03 -8.54 -3.56
CA LEU A 271 -11.14 -8.44 -4.52
C LEU A 271 -11.66 -9.84 -4.87
N HIS A 272 -12.97 -10.01 -4.95
CA HIS A 272 -13.58 -11.29 -5.33
C HIS A 272 -13.08 -11.74 -6.70
N ALA A 273 -12.75 -13.03 -6.83
CA ALA A 273 -12.26 -13.61 -8.08
C ALA A 273 -13.24 -13.37 -9.25
N GLY A 274 -14.55 -13.42 -8.96
CA GLY A 274 -15.64 -13.19 -9.91
C GLY A 274 -15.93 -11.73 -10.23
N TYR A 275 -15.27 -10.76 -9.59
CA TYR A 275 -15.47 -9.35 -9.94
C TYR A 275 -15.01 -9.10 -11.37
N THR A 276 -15.85 -8.45 -12.17
CA THR A 276 -15.50 -8.05 -13.53
C THR A 276 -16.07 -6.67 -13.82
N ASP A 277 -15.23 -5.78 -14.36
CA ASP A 277 -15.68 -4.55 -15.01
C ASP A 277 -15.41 -4.67 -16.51
N ARG A 278 -16.47 -4.81 -17.30
CA ARG A 278 -16.37 -4.95 -18.76
C ARG A 278 -15.96 -3.65 -19.45
N THR A 279 -16.09 -2.53 -18.76
CA THR A 279 -15.77 -1.19 -19.28
C THR A 279 -14.36 -0.74 -18.88
N ALA A 280 -13.66 -1.53 -18.05
CA ALA A 280 -12.31 -1.25 -17.61
C ALA A 280 -11.33 -1.02 -18.78
N SER A 281 -10.43 -0.05 -18.62
CA SER A 281 -9.25 0.10 -19.48
C SER A 281 -8.26 -1.06 -19.30
N VAL A 282 -7.20 -1.13 -20.11
CA VAL A 282 -6.12 -2.13 -19.91
C VAL A 282 -5.44 -1.91 -18.55
N ALA A 283 -5.02 -0.67 -18.26
CA ALA A 283 -4.38 -0.32 -17.00
C ALA A 283 -5.27 -0.66 -15.79
N CYS A 284 -6.56 -0.35 -15.89
CA CYS A 284 -7.53 -0.72 -14.87
C CYS A 284 -7.58 -2.23 -14.64
N ARG A 285 -7.68 -3.04 -15.69
CA ARG A 285 -7.74 -4.50 -15.56
C ARG A 285 -6.51 -5.04 -14.84
N VAL A 286 -5.33 -4.47 -15.07
CA VAL A 286 -4.11 -4.84 -14.36
C VAL A 286 -4.20 -4.50 -12.87
N VAL A 287 -4.75 -3.34 -12.50
CA VAL A 287 -4.97 -2.99 -11.08
C VAL A 287 -6.01 -3.92 -10.44
N LEU A 288 -7.12 -4.20 -11.12
CA LEU A 288 -8.14 -5.15 -10.65
C LEU A 288 -7.57 -6.56 -10.47
N ASP A 289 -6.68 -6.99 -11.38
CA ASP A 289 -5.97 -8.27 -11.28
C ASP A 289 -5.04 -8.28 -10.06
N ALA A 290 -4.28 -7.20 -9.85
CA ALA A 290 -3.45 -7.06 -8.65
C ALA A 290 -4.27 -7.08 -7.36
N LEU A 291 -5.47 -6.50 -7.33
CA LEU A 291 -6.38 -6.58 -6.17
C LEU A 291 -6.94 -8.00 -5.92
N LYS A 292 -7.02 -8.86 -6.94
CA LYS A 292 -7.42 -10.27 -6.77
C LYS A 292 -6.27 -11.11 -6.25
N HIS A 293 -5.07 -10.89 -6.80
CA HIS A 293 -3.87 -11.66 -6.48
C HIS A 293 -3.20 -11.21 -5.19
N TYR A 294 -3.04 -9.90 -4.99
CA TYR A 294 -2.30 -9.34 -3.87
C TYR A 294 -3.20 -8.50 -2.96
N GLY A 295 -4.34 -8.00 -3.43
CA GLY A 295 -5.27 -7.23 -2.61
C GLY A 295 -4.74 -5.85 -2.22
N MET A 296 -5.38 -5.27 -1.22
CA MET A 296 -4.98 -4.03 -0.56
C MET A 296 -4.90 -4.24 0.94
N PHE A 297 -4.11 -3.45 1.66
CA PHE A 297 -4.00 -3.57 3.11
C PHE A 297 -4.26 -2.24 3.81
N PHE A 298 -4.88 -2.31 4.98
CA PHE A 298 -5.15 -1.17 5.83
C PHE A 298 -3.82 -0.64 6.38
N ARG A 299 -3.32 0.39 5.73
CA ARG A 299 -2.00 0.99 5.96
C ARG A 299 -2.03 2.06 7.04
N ASP A 300 -3.09 2.85 7.03
CA ASP A 300 -3.19 4.11 7.76
C ASP A 300 -4.64 4.57 7.82
N ASN A 301 -4.92 5.57 8.63
CA ASN A 301 -6.23 6.18 8.70
C ASN A 301 -6.17 7.70 8.53
N GLY A 302 -7.12 8.20 7.77
CA GLY A 302 -7.25 9.62 7.46
C GLY A 302 -8.50 10.23 8.07
N SER A 303 -8.51 11.56 8.12
CA SER A 303 -9.72 12.32 8.45
C SER A 303 -10.79 12.12 7.35
N ALA A 304 -12.06 12.38 7.69
CA ALA A 304 -13.18 12.17 6.77
C ALA A 304 -13.20 13.06 5.52
N TYR A 305 -12.27 14.03 5.39
CA TYR A 305 -12.41 15.12 4.42
C TYR A 305 -11.54 14.99 3.17
N ASP A 306 -10.28 14.53 3.27
CA ASP A 306 -9.34 14.74 2.15
C ASP A 306 -8.66 13.47 1.60
N ASP A 307 -8.48 12.39 2.38
CA ASP A 307 -7.61 11.25 1.97
C ASP A 307 -8.19 9.84 2.22
N SER A 308 -9.44 9.79 2.63
CA SER A 308 -10.02 8.53 3.10
C SER A 308 -10.58 7.67 1.98
N ASN A 309 -10.34 6.36 2.09
CA ASN A 309 -10.71 5.33 1.12
C ASN A 309 -10.00 5.48 -0.22
N VAL A 310 -8.68 5.59 -0.28
CA VAL A 310 -7.98 5.69 -1.58
C VAL A 310 -7.12 4.44 -1.80
N ILE A 311 -7.26 3.82 -2.98
CA ILE A 311 -6.22 2.97 -3.52
C ILE A 311 -5.15 3.93 -4.04
N ASN A 312 -3.98 3.88 -3.44
CA ASN A 312 -3.00 4.95 -3.59
C ASN A 312 -2.17 4.86 -4.89
N THR A 313 -2.12 5.96 -5.63
CA THR A 313 -1.26 6.14 -6.82
C THR A 313 -0.29 7.30 -6.62
N LEU A 314 0.90 7.17 -7.18
CA LEU A 314 1.92 8.21 -7.16
C LEU A 314 1.87 9.07 -8.41
N ASN A 315 2.18 10.34 -8.23
CA ASN A 315 2.53 11.22 -9.33
C ASN A 315 3.80 12.00 -9.04
N TYR A 316 4.46 12.36 -10.13
CA TYR A 316 5.56 13.31 -10.11
C TYR A 316 4.98 14.73 -10.05
N PRO A 317 5.54 15.64 -9.23
CA PRO A 317 5.22 17.06 -9.37
C PRO A 317 5.57 17.50 -10.80
N ASN A 318 4.56 17.89 -11.59
CA ASN A 318 4.61 18.27 -13.01
C ASN A 318 4.49 17.15 -14.07
N SER A 319 4.03 15.94 -13.70
CA SER A 319 3.60 14.97 -14.71
C SER A 319 2.26 15.38 -15.33
N THR A 320 2.18 15.37 -16.67
CA THR A 320 0.95 15.65 -17.44
C THR A 320 0.03 14.44 -17.54
N ARG A 321 0.43 13.27 -17.02
CA ARG A 321 -0.42 12.09 -16.97
C ARG A 321 -1.32 12.17 -15.75
N SER A 322 -2.61 12.41 -15.99
CA SER A 322 -3.62 12.17 -14.98
C SER A 322 -3.89 10.66 -14.91
N SER A 323 -3.22 9.98 -13.98
CA SER A 323 -3.54 8.60 -13.59
C SER A 323 -5.03 8.42 -13.27
N SER A 324 -5.74 9.50 -12.93
CA SER A 324 -7.18 9.51 -12.68
C SER A 324 -8.00 9.01 -13.88
N ALA A 325 -7.65 9.37 -15.12
CA ALA A 325 -8.43 8.98 -16.31
C ALA A 325 -8.36 7.47 -16.59
N ASP A 326 -7.16 6.89 -16.46
CA ASP A 326 -6.88 5.47 -16.71
C ASP A 326 -7.44 4.56 -15.62
N LEU A 327 -7.61 5.11 -14.42
CA LEU A 327 -8.08 4.41 -13.22
C LEU A 327 -9.54 4.73 -12.84
N ARG A 328 -10.28 5.46 -13.70
CA ARG A 328 -11.69 5.80 -13.46
C ARG A 328 -12.58 4.60 -13.12
N CYS A 329 -12.28 3.43 -13.69
CA CYS A 329 -13.02 2.20 -13.39
C CYS A 329 -13.03 1.82 -11.90
N LEU A 330 -12.01 2.25 -11.13
CA LEU A 330 -11.90 1.90 -9.72
C LEU A 330 -12.99 2.61 -8.90
N HIS A 331 -13.65 3.64 -9.46
CA HIS A 331 -14.88 4.22 -8.88
C HIS A 331 -16.07 3.26 -8.86
N ASN A 332 -16.01 2.17 -9.62
CA ASN A 332 -17.02 1.11 -9.59
C ASN A 332 -16.77 0.08 -8.49
N LEU A 333 -15.58 0.08 -7.86
CA LEU A 333 -15.29 -0.83 -6.77
C LEU A 333 -16.09 -0.46 -5.54
N ARG A 334 -16.62 -1.49 -4.87
CA ARG A 334 -17.33 -1.38 -3.60
C ARG A 334 -16.62 -2.22 -2.56
N PHE A 335 -16.64 -1.81 -1.29
CA PHE A 335 -16.07 -2.65 -0.22
C PHE A 335 -16.71 -4.04 -0.16
N THR A 336 -17.99 -4.14 -0.57
CA THR A 336 -18.71 -5.41 -0.67
C THR A 336 -18.19 -6.34 -1.76
N ASP A 337 -17.34 -5.86 -2.68
CA ASP A 337 -16.65 -6.68 -3.68
C ASP A 337 -15.39 -7.34 -3.10
N PHE A 338 -15.07 -7.10 -1.83
CA PHE A 338 -13.88 -7.60 -1.17
C PHE A 338 -14.20 -8.59 -0.06
N ASP A 339 -13.25 -9.48 0.20
CA ASP A 339 -13.16 -10.25 1.42
C ASP A 339 -11.98 -9.78 2.26
N VAL A 340 -12.13 -9.75 3.59
CA VAL A 340 -10.99 -9.74 4.50
C VAL A 340 -10.36 -11.13 4.47
N VAL A 341 -9.07 -11.23 4.14
CA VAL A 341 -8.35 -12.51 4.21
C VAL A 341 -7.95 -12.81 5.64
N LYS A 342 -7.87 -14.10 5.97
CA LYS A 342 -7.46 -14.56 7.29
C LYS A 342 -6.10 -13.97 7.65
N PHE A 343 -6.00 -13.44 8.85
CA PHE A 343 -4.79 -12.81 9.36
C PHE A 343 -3.65 -13.82 9.48
N ALA A 344 -2.42 -13.34 9.23
CA ALA A 344 -1.20 -14.12 9.38
C ALA A 344 -0.84 -14.39 10.85
N GLY A 345 -1.54 -13.74 11.79
CA GLY A 345 -1.34 -13.85 13.23
C GLY A 345 -2.61 -13.51 14.02
N PRO A 346 -2.56 -13.53 15.36
CA PRO A 346 -3.67 -13.09 16.19
C PRO A 346 -3.96 -11.59 15.98
N ILE A 347 -5.18 -11.19 16.31
CA ILE A 347 -5.49 -9.78 16.53
C ILE A 347 -4.91 -9.42 17.89
N GLU A 348 -4.08 -8.39 17.92
CA GLU A 348 -3.46 -7.89 19.13
C GLU A 348 -4.05 -6.53 19.52
N ALA A 349 -4.21 -6.32 20.82
CA ALA A 349 -4.55 -5.03 21.39
C ALA A 349 -3.27 -4.26 21.74
N PRO A 350 -3.31 -2.91 21.78
CA PRO A 350 -2.20 -2.12 22.28
C PRO A 350 -1.81 -2.58 23.69
N PRO A 351 -0.52 -2.57 24.05
CA PRO A 351 -0.11 -2.77 25.43
C PRO A 351 -0.81 -1.76 26.35
N SER A 352 -1.30 -2.24 27.50
CA SER A 352 -2.04 -1.46 28.49
C SER A 352 -1.21 -0.39 29.20
#